data_AF-A0A955MTY7-F1
#
_entry.id   AF-A0A955MTY7-F1
#
_cell.length_a   1.000
_cell.length_b   1.000
_cell.length_c   1.000
_cell.angle_alpha   90.00
_cell.angle_beta   90.00
_cell.angle_gamma   90.00
#
_symmetry.space_group_name_H-M   'P 1'
#
loop_
_entity.id
_entity.type
_entity.pdbx_description
1 polymer ?
#
loop_
_entity_poly.entity_id
_entity_poly.type
_entity_poly.pdbx_seq_one_letter_code
_entity_poly.pdbx_strand_id
1 'polypeptide(L)' 'MPRGTPVATMAIGKHGAVNAALLALQILGLQDADVKAKLKAKKEEAASK' A
#
# COMPACT_ATOMS: atom_id res chain seq x y z
N MET A 1 -9.79 17.77 -4.83
CA MET A 1 -9.07 18.13 -3.61
C MET A 1 -8.65 19.59 -3.70
N PRO A 2 -9.01 20.42 -2.72
CA PRO A 2 -8.52 21.78 -2.64
C PRO A 2 -7.00 21.80 -2.50
N ARG A 3 -6.37 22.88 -2.96
CA ARG A 3 -4.93 23.11 -2.79
C ARG A 3 -4.57 23.07 -1.29
N GLY A 4 -3.60 22.24 -0.92
CA GLY A 4 -3.12 22.11 0.47
C GLY A 4 -3.60 20.85 1.21
N THR A 5 -4.52 20.06 0.65
CA THR A 5 -4.99 18.82 1.29
C THR A 5 -4.77 17.62 0.36
N PRO A 6 -3.63 16.91 0.51
CA PRO A 6 -3.34 15.72 -0.29
C PRO A 6 -4.16 14.51 0.15
N VAL A 7 -4.44 13.62 -0.80
CA VAL A 7 -5.21 12.38 -0.69
C VAL A 7 -4.60 11.45 -1.73
N ALA A 8 -4.19 10.27 -1.30
CA ALA A 8 -3.68 9.25 -2.21
C ALA A 8 -4.88 8.51 -2.85
N THR A 9 -5.17 8.80 -4.12
CA THR A 9 -6.29 8.18 -4.85
C THR A 9 -5.91 6.81 -5.40
N MET A 10 -6.80 5.83 -5.22
CA MET A 10 -6.63 4.46 -5.73
C MET A 10 -7.68 4.17 -6.81
N ALA A 11 -7.55 3.02 -7.49
CA ALA A 11 -8.52 2.53 -8.46
C ALA A 11 -9.93 2.35 -7.84
N ILE A 12 -10.97 2.26 -8.66
CA ILE A 12 -12.34 2.02 -8.19
C ILE A 12 -12.53 0.55 -7.79
N GLY A 13 -13.32 0.29 -6.75
CA GLY A 13 -13.76 -1.05 -6.37
C GLY A 13 -12.71 -1.86 -5.59
N LYS A 14 -12.79 -3.20 -5.68
CA LYS A 14 -12.00 -4.14 -4.85
C LYS A 14 -10.50 -3.94 -5.01
N HIS A 15 -10.01 -3.73 -6.23
CA HIS A 15 -8.59 -3.49 -6.49
C HIS A 15 -8.11 -2.20 -5.80
N GLY A 16 -8.95 -1.16 -5.79
CA GLY A 16 -8.70 0.08 -5.06
C GLY A 16 -8.53 -0.12 -3.55
N ALA A 17 -9.46 -0.86 -2.95
CA ALA A 17 -9.43 -1.15 -1.52
C ALA A 17 -8.17 -1.94 -1.12
N VAL A 18 -7.79 -2.94 -1.93
CA VAL A 18 -6.56 -3.71 -1.71
C VAL A 18 -5.34 -2.81 -1.83
N ASN A 19 -5.28 -1.97 -2.86
CA ASN A 19 -4.15 -1.06 -3.08
C ASN A 19 -4.04 0.01 -1.99
N ALA A 20 -5.17 0.51 -1.46
CA ALA A 20 -5.18 1.43 -0.32
C ALA A 20 -4.57 0.77 0.93
N ALA A 21 -4.93 -0.49 1.20
CA ALA A 21 -4.33 -1.24 2.32
C ALA A 21 -2.83 -1.49 2.11
N LEU A 22 -2.40 -1.83 0.89
CA LEU A 22 -0.99 -1.99 0.56
C LEU A 22 -0.20 -0.68 0.71
N LEU A 23 -0.79 0.47 0.35
CA LEU A 23 -0.19 1.78 0.56
C LEU A 23 -0.06 2.10 2.05
N ALA A 24 -1.09 1.82 2.85
CA ALA A 24 -1.02 2.01 4.30
C ALA A 24 0.12 1.18 4.92
N LEU A 25 0.29 -0.08 4.50
CA LEU A 25 1.41 -0.91 4.93
C LEU A 25 2.77 -0.37 4.49
N GLN A 26 2.86 0.27 3.32
CA GLN A 26 4.10 0.95 2.89
C GLN A 26 4.46 2.12 3.80
N ILE A 27 3.46 2.91 4.22
CA ILE A 27 3.65 4.04 5.14
C ILE A 27 4.10 3.53 6.51
N LEU A 28 3.39 2.55 7.07
CA LEU A 28 3.75 1.94 8.36
C LEU A 28 5.12 1.26 8.32
N GLY A 29 5.45 0.59 7.22
CA GLY A 29 6.74 -0.07 7.01
C GLY A 29 7.94 0.88 6.96
N LEU A 30 7.74 2.21 6.95
CA LEU A 30 8.83 3.17 7.13
C LEU A 30 9.36 3.17 8.57
N GLN A 31 8.51 2.81 9.54
CA GLN A 31 8.88 2.78 10.97
C GLN A 31 8.87 1.36 11.56
N ASP A 32 8.20 0.41 10.91
CA ASP A 32 8.13 -0.98 11.34
C ASP A 32 8.82 -1.93 10.33
N ALA A 33 9.95 -2.48 10.74
CA ALA A 33 10.76 -3.37 9.92
C ALA A 33 10.06 -4.72 9.63
N ASP A 34 9.24 -5.22 10.55
CA ASP A 34 8.51 -6.48 10.39
C ASP A 34 7.39 -6.32 9.35
N VAL A 35 6.67 -5.19 9.40
CA VAL A 35 5.67 -4.83 8.37
C VAL A 35 6.34 -4.71 7.00
N LYS A 36 7.50 -4.06 6.93
CA LYS A 36 8.26 -3.91 5.68
C LYS A 36 8.68 -5.26 5.10
N ALA A 37 9.18 -6.17 5.94
CA ALA A 37 9.58 -7.52 5.52
C ALA A 37 8.39 -8.33 4.99
N LYS A 38 7.28 -8.34 5.73
CA LYS A 38 6.02 -9.02 5.31
C LYS A 38 5.48 -8.46 4.00
N LEU A 39 5.52 -7.14 3.83
CA LEU A 39 5.08 -6.50 2.60
C LEU A 39 5.97 -6.87 1.42
N LYS A 40 7.29 -6.95 1.62
CA LYS A 40 8.23 -7.37 0.58
C LYS A 40 7.95 -8.80 0.11
N ALA A 41 7.81 -9.73 1.03
CA ALA A 41 7.46 -11.13 0.72
C ALA A 41 6.14 -11.22 -0.07
N LYS A 42 5.12 -10.44 0.33
CA LYS A 42 3.84 -10.40 -0.39
C LYS A 42 3.96 -9.87 -1.82
N LYS A 43 4.86 -8.90 -2.07
CA LYS A 43 5.11 -8.38 -3.43
C LYS A 43 5.83 -9.41 -4.30
N GLU A 44 6.78 -10.14 -3.74
CA GLU A 44 7.49 -11.22 -4.44
C GLU A 44 6.53 -12.34 -4.84
N GLU A 45 5.63 -12.76 -3.94
CA GLU A 45 4.59 -13.77 -4.25
C GLU A 45 3.71 -13.33 -5.43
N ALA A 46 3.27 -12.06 -5.42
CA ALA A 46 2.43 -11.50 -6.47
C ALA A 46 3.15 -11.34 -7.82
N ALA A 47 4.48 -11.21 -7.83
CA ALA A 47 5.28 -11.13 -9.05
C ALA A 47 5.61 -12.51 -9.64
N SER A 48 5.54 -13.57 -8.82
CA SER A 48 5.73 -14.96 -9.23
C SER A 48 4.45 -15.66 -9.72
N LYS A 49 3.31 -14.97 -9.70
CA LYS A 49 2.02 -15.39 -10.26
C LYS A 49 1.77 -14.69 -11.59
#